data_AF-A0A2W0BTX2-F1
#
_entry.id   AF-A0A2W0BTX2-F1
#
_cell.length_a   1.000
_cell.length_b   1.000
_cell.length_c   1.000
_cell.angle_alpha   90.00
_cell.angle_beta   90.00
_cell.angle_gamma   90.00
#
_symmetry.space_group_name_H-M   'P 1'
#
loop_
_entity.id
_entity.type
_entity.pdbx_description
1 polymer ?
#
loop_
_entity_poly.entity_id
_entity_poly.type
_entity_poly.pdbx_seq_one_letter_code
_entity_poly.pdbx_strand_id
1 'polypeptide(L)'
;MRSFIQPLNVVKTLTTYLGIPLSKYELAERAFHITRNVLGKPVGKQDEYAASFGGLNFIRFAENGSVSVEPLDLEPDLVRELESQLMLFFTGAAHHSWTILKEQEQSTRAKAGAAIESLHEIREGADLMRATLKAGNLDRFGELLHKGWEAKKRVSKKISNTRIDEMYEAARGEGALGGKITGAGGGGFLLLYCPQPAQPAVRTRLAALGARDMDFEFDFQGAQVVVDDPFIDADERGGMKWTFEPIAAAVNFSR
;
A
#
# COMPACT_ATOMS: atom_id res chain seq x y z
N MET A 1 -5.80 -1.93 -4.37
CA MET A 1 -5.09 -0.63 -4.24
C MET A 1 -5.90 0.58 -4.71
N ARG A 2 -6.61 0.55 -5.86
CA ARG A 2 -7.30 1.73 -6.46
C ARG A 2 -8.25 2.59 -5.59
N SER A 3 -8.64 2.18 -4.37
CA SER A 3 -9.63 2.89 -3.55
C SER A 3 -9.07 3.83 -2.48
N PHE A 4 -7.78 3.75 -2.12
CA PHE A 4 -7.24 4.43 -0.93
C PHE A 4 -6.43 5.70 -1.25
N ILE A 5 -5.78 5.74 -2.41
CA ILE A 5 -4.90 6.86 -2.82
C ILE A 5 -5.71 8.03 -3.43
N GLN A 6 -6.93 7.78 -3.91
CA GLN A 6 -7.75 8.78 -4.61
C GLN A 6 -8.00 10.09 -3.81
N PRO A 7 -8.35 10.06 -2.50
CA PRO A 7 -8.55 11.29 -1.72
C PRO A 7 -7.27 12.14 -1.63
N LEU A 8 -6.10 11.51 -1.59
CA LEU A 8 -4.83 12.22 -1.48
C LEU A 8 -4.51 12.99 -2.76
N ASN A 9 -4.68 12.37 -3.93
CA ASN A 9 -4.45 13.04 -5.20
C ASN A 9 -5.46 14.19 -5.39
N VAL A 10 -6.72 14.02 -4.99
CA VAL A 10 -7.73 15.10 -5.02
C VAL A 10 -7.33 16.27 -4.12
N VAL A 11 -6.89 16.01 -2.87
CA VAL A 11 -6.38 17.06 -1.97
C VAL A 11 -5.17 17.76 -2.58
N LYS A 12 -4.20 17.01 -3.11
CA LYS A 12 -2.97 17.54 -3.73
C LYS A 12 -3.28 18.44 -4.92
N THR A 13 -4.18 18.04 -5.82
CA THR A 13 -4.62 18.86 -6.95
C THR A 13 -5.32 20.13 -6.48
N LEU A 14 -6.30 20.01 -5.58
CA LEU A 14 -7.08 21.16 -5.10
C LEU A 14 -6.22 22.17 -4.33
N THR A 15 -5.31 21.74 -3.45
CA THR A 15 -4.46 22.68 -2.71
C THR A 15 -3.42 23.33 -3.62
N THR A 16 -2.91 22.61 -4.63
CA THR A 16 -2.01 23.20 -5.63
C THR A 16 -2.74 24.27 -6.48
N TYR A 17 -3.96 23.97 -6.97
CA TYR A 17 -4.79 24.93 -7.71
C TYR A 17 -5.17 26.17 -6.88
N LEU A 18 -5.48 26.00 -5.59
CA LEU A 18 -5.83 27.10 -4.69
C LEU A 18 -4.60 27.86 -4.12
N GLY A 19 -3.38 27.52 -4.53
CA GLY A 19 -2.16 28.16 -4.00
C GLY A 19 -1.90 27.90 -2.52
N ILE A 20 -2.46 26.82 -1.96
CA ILE A 20 -2.33 26.41 -0.56
C ILE A 20 -1.14 25.44 -0.45
N PRO A 21 0.03 25.86 0.07
CA PRO A 21 1.13 24.94 0.32
C PRO A 21 0.76 23.97 1.44
N LEU A 22 1.03 22.69 1.23
CA LEU A 22 0.95 21.64 2.24
C LEU A 22 2.25 20.84 2.24
N SER A 23 2.77 20.54 3.43
CA SER A 23 3.82 19.53 3.58
C SER A 23 3.32 18.12 3.26
N LYS A 24 4.24 17.19 2.96
CA LYS A 24 3.91 15.75 2.77
C LYS A 24 3.21 15.15 4.00
N TYR A 25 3.53 15.63 5.20
CA TYR A 25 2.81 15.25 6.44
C TYR A 25 1.35 15.73 6.45
N GLU A 26 1.09 17.01 6.17
CA GLU A 26 -0.28 17.55 6.17
C GLU A 26 -1.14 16.98 5.05
N LEU A 27 -0.55 16.71 3.88
CA LEU A 27 -1.24 16.08 2.76
C LEU A 27 -1.71 14.66 3.12
N ALA A 28 -0.83 13.86 3.74
CA ALA A 28 -1.19 12.52 4.22
C ALA A 28 -2.25 12.55 5.32
N GLU A 29 -2.10 13.39 6.35
CA GLU A 29 -3.09 13.48 7.44
C GLU A 29 -4.45 14.03 6.97
N ARG A 30 -4.49 15.00 6.05
CA ARG A 30 -5.77 15.50 5.48
C ARG A 30 -6.46 14.43 4.65
N ALA A 31 -5.72 13.69 3.83
CA ALA A 31 -6.27 12.56 3.07
C ALA A 31 -6.83 11.47 3.99
N PHE A 32 -6.04 11.07 5.00
CA PHE A 32 -6.47 10.09 6.00
C PHE A 32 -7.70 10.56 6.78
N HIS A 33 -7.75 11.83 7.21
CA HIS A 33 -8.89 12.40 7.93
C HIS A 33 -10.18 12.37 7.08
N ILE A 34 -10.09 12.71 5.79
CA ILE A 34 -11.22 12.60 4.86
C ILE A 34 -11.68 11.14 4.77
N THR A 35 -10.76 10.19 4.57
CA THR A 35 -11.11 8.76 4.41
C THR A 35 -11.68 8.15 5.70
N ARG A 36 -11.03 8.37 6.85
CA ARG A 36 -11.36 7.77 8.15
C ARG A 36 -12.51 8.47 8.86
N ASN A 37 -12.48 9.80 8.96
CA ASN A 37 -13.44 10.56 9.78
C ASN A 37 -14.64 11.07 8.97
N VAL A 38 -14.42 11.61 7.76
CA VAL A 38 -15.52 12.19 6.96
C VAL A 38 -16.29 11.12 6.19
N LEU A 39 -15.58 10.19 5.54
CA LEU A 39 -16.16 9.09 4.74
C LEU A 39 -16.43 7.82 5.56
N GLY A 40 -16.07 7.82 6.85
CA GLY A 40 -16.34 6.74 7.82
C GLY A 40 -15.71 5.39 7.46
N LYS A 41 -14.60 5.36 6.69
CA LYS A 41 -14.01 4.12 6.19
C LYS A 41 -13.01 3.53 7.19
N PRO A 42 -13.00 2.20 7.45
CA PRO A 42 -12.07 1.56 8.37
C PRO A 42 -10.67 1.41 7.72
N VAL A 43 -9.96 2.53 7.55
CA VAL A 43 -8.58 2.58 7.04
C VAL A 43 -7.57 2.80 8.15
N GLY A 44 -6.31 2.45 7.89
CA GLY A 44 -5.12 2.93 8.62
C GLY A 44 -4.48 4.12 7.89
N LYS A 45 -3.32 4.59 8.35
CA LYS A 45 -2.60 5.75 7.78
C LYS A 45 -1.57 5.40 6.68
N GLN A 46 -1.25 4.12 6.48
CA GLN A 46 -0.05 3.73 5.70
C GLN A 46 -0.14 4.11 4.22
N ASP A 47 -1.28 3.90 3.56
CA ASP A 47 -1.42 4.10 2.12
C ASP A 47 -1.32 5.59 1.75
N GLU A 48 -1.90 6.48 2.56
CA GLU A 48 -1.80 7.93 2.40
C GLU A 48 -0.37 8.44 2.63
N TYR A 49 0.33 7.92 3.64
CA TYR A 49 1.74 8.30 3.86
C TYR A 49 2.65 7.79 2.73
N ALA A 50 2.49 6.55 2.28
CA ALA A 50 3.27 6.02 1.16
C ALA A 50 3.05 6.85 -0.11
N ALA A 51 1.80 7.16 -0.44
CA ALA A 51 1.47 7.98 -1.62
C ALA A 51 1.94 9.44 -1.48
N SER A 52 1.93 10.04 -0.29
CA SER A 52 2.44 11.40 -0.11
C SER A 52 3.96 11.49 -0.21
N PHE A 53 4.66 10.49 0.34
CA PHE A 53 6.12 10.55 0.46
C PHE A 53 6.86 10.03 -0.77
N GLY A 54 6.40 8.93 -1.38
CA GLY A 54 7.16 8.24 -2.43
C GLY A 54 8.40 7.53 -1.86
N GLY A 55 8.84 6.47 -2.54
CA GLY A 55 10.05 5.73 -2.24
C GLY A 55 9.92 4.71 -1.11
N LEU A 56 11.03 4.02 -0.85
CA LEU A 56 11.16 3.06 0.24
C LEU A 56 11.23 3.81 1.57
N ASN A 57 10.21 3.64 2.42
CA ASN A 57 10.09 4.35 3.70
C ASN A 57 9.85 3.38 4.85
N PHE A 58 10.50 3.65 5.98
CA PHE A 58 10.20 3.04 7.26
C PHE A 58 9.37 4.01 8.11
N ILE A 59 8.10 3.68 8.32
CA ILE A 59 7.12 4.58 8.95
C ILE A 59 6.75 4.06 10.34
N ARG A 60 6.91 4.89 11.38
CA ARG A 60 6.45 4.60 12.74
C ARG A 60 5.20 5.41 13.06
N PHE A 61 4.15 4.73 13.50
CA PHE A 61 2.92 5.34 14.03
C PHE A 61 2.93 5.20 15.55
N ALA A 62 2.82 6.31 16.29
CA ALA A 62 2.88 6.34 17.75
C ALA A 62 1.48 6.40 18.39
N GLU A 63 1.36 5.96 19.64
CA GLU A 63 0.09 5.92 20.39
C GLU A 63 -0.53 7.30 20.63
N ASN A 64 0.29 8.36 20.67
CA ASN A 64 -0.15 9.76 20.73
C ASN A 64 -0.63 10.30 19.36
N GLY A 65 -0.74 9.45 18.34
CA GLY A 65 -1.20 9.78 16.99
C GLY A 65 -0.14 10.36 16.06
N SER A 66 1.07 10.66 16.56
CA SER A 66 2.17 11.18 15.73
C SER A 66 2.71 10.10 14.80
N VAL A 67 3.31 10.55 13.70
CA VAL A 67 3.89 9.68 12.68
C VAL A 67 5.27 10.21 12.32
N SER A 68 6.26 9.32 12.24
CA SER A 68 7.57 9.65 11.69
C SER A 68 7.87 8.77 10.47
N VAL A 69 8.34 9.43 9.41
CA VAL A 69 8.78 8.79 8.17
C VAL A 69 10.30 8.88 8.09
N GLU A 70 10.97 7.74 8.06
CA GLU A 70 12.39 7.64 7.75
C GLU A 70 12.54 7.01 6.36
N PRO A 71 13.00 7.77 5.33
CA PRO A 71 13.41 7.18 4.06
C PRO A 71 14.49 6.12 4.28
N LEU A 72 14.34 4.98 3.60
CA LEU A 72 15.38 3.96 3.54
C LEU A 72 16.42 4.38 2.51
N ASP A 73 17.34 5.23 2.98
CA ASP A 73 18.59 5.53 2.30
C ASP A 73 19.39 4.21 2.14
N LEU A 74 19.57 3.79 0.89
CA LEU A 74 20.13 2.52 0.44
C LEU A 74 20.89 2.78 -0.87
N GLU A 75 22.00 2.07 -1.08
CA GLU A 75 22.79 2.21 -2.31
C GLU A 75 21.96 1.93 -3.57
N PRO A 76 22.07 2.74 -4.65
CA PRO A 76 21.23 2.59 -5.84
C PRO A 76 21.32 1.20 -6.51
N ASP A 77 22.47 0.52 -6.43
CA ASP A 77 22.61 -0.86 -6.91
C ASP A 77 21.87 -1.87 -6.04
N LEU A 78 21.84 -1.68 -4.71
CA LEU A 78 21.07 -2.53 -3.80
C LEU A 78 19.55 -2.36 -3.99
N VAL A 79 19.11 -1.14 -4.33
CA VAL A 79 17.71 -0.88 -4.72
C VAL A 79 17.36 -1.63 -6.01
N ARG A 80 18.21 -1.54 -7.04
CA ARG A 80 18.04 -2.31 -8.30
C ARG A 80 18.07 -3.81 -8.10
N GLU A 81 18.97 -4.32 -7.24
CA GLU A 81 19.06 -5.74 -6.95
C GLU A 81 17.78 -6.24 -6.26
N LEU A 82 17.32 -5.53 -5.22
CA LEU A 82 16.06 -5.81 -4.52
C LEU A 82 14.86 -5.81 -5.47
N GLU A 83 14.77 -4.80 -6.35
CA GLU A 83 13.72 -4.71 -7.36
C GLU A 83 13.76 -5.91 -8.32
N SER A 84 14.95 -6.27 -8.82
CA SER A 84 15.14 -7.41 -9.72
C SER A 84 14.83 -8.78 -9.09
N GLN A 85 14.86 -8.89 -7.76
CA GLN A 85 14.57 -10.09 -6.98
C GLN A 85 13.12 -10.14 -6.48
N LEU A 86 12.32 -9.10 -6.76
CA LEU A 86 10.90 -9.08 -6.44
C LEU A 86 10.05 -9.40 -7.67
N MET A 87 8.88 -10.02 -7.45
CA MET A 87 7.94 -10.38 -8.51
C MET A 87 6.51 -10.04 -8.06
N LEU A 88 5.70 -9.48 -8.95
CA LEU A 88 4.33 -9.05 -8.64
C LEU A 88 3.31 -9.83 -9.48
N PHE A 89 2.37 -10.50 -8.83
CA PHE A 89 1.36 -11.32 -9.50
C PHE A 89 -0.06 -10.88 -9.12
N PHE A 90 -0.89 -10.57 -10.11
CA PHE A 90 -2.32 -10.35 -9.91
C PHE A 90 -3.06 -11.69 -9.81
N THR A 91 -3.58 -12.01 -8.63
CA THR A 91 -4.20 -13.32 -8.30
C THR A 91 -5.71 -13.36 -8.54
N GLY A 92 -6.35 -12.19 -8.60
CA GLY A 92 -7.80 -12.00 -8.74
C GLY A 92 -8.27 -10.73 -8.02
N ALA A 93 -9.57 -10.42 -8.09
CA ALA A 93 -10.12 -9.27 -7.37
C ALA A 93 -10.29 -9.57 -5.87
N ALA A 94 -9.89 -8.64 -5.00
CA ALA A 94 -10.14 -8.71 -3.56
C ALA A 94 -11.58 -8.29 -3.23
N HIS A 95 -12.54 -9.20 -3.38
CA HIS A 95 -13.98 -8.90 -3.30
C HIS A 95 -14.47 -8.35 -1.93
N HIS A 96 -13.67 -8.48 -0.86
CA HIS A 96 -14.11 -8.19 0.53
C HIS A 96 -13.11 -7.38 1.37
N SER A 97 -12.28 -6.53 0.75
CA SER A 97 -11.24 -5.74 1.47
C SER A 97 -11.78 -4.95 2.68
N TRP A 98 -12.95 -4.32 2.57
CA TRP A 98 -13.60 -3.60 3.66
C TRP A 98 -14.03 -4.49 4.83
N THR A 99 -14.49 -5.71 4.54
CA THR A 99 -14.86 -6.70 5.56
C THR A 99 -13.63 -7.22 6.28
N ILE A 100 -12.52 -7.45 5.55
CA ILE A 100 -11.23 -7.87 6.12
C ILE A 100 -10.68 -6.78 7.06
N LEU A 101 -10.71 -5.51 6.63
CA LEU A 101 -10.29 -4.37 7.46
C LEU A 101 -11.17 -4.22 8.72
N LYS A 102 -12.49 -4.40 8.60
CA LYS A 102 -13.40 -4.35 9.75
C LYS A 102 -13.17 -5.50 10.73
N GLU A 103 -12.88 -6.70 10.25
CA GLU A 103 -12.57 -7.86 11.10
C GLU A 103 -11.18 -7.77 11.73
N GLN A 104 -10.19 -7.19 11.04
CA GLN A 104 -8.91 -6.80 11.65
C GLN A 104 -9.14 -5.79 12.77
N GLU A 105 -9.86 -4.69 12.53
CA GLU A 105 -10.18 -3.71 13.59
C GLU A 105 -11.03 -4.30 14.74
N GLN A 106 -11.68 -5.44 14.54
CA GLN A 106 -12.36 -6.19 15.61
C GLN A 106 -11.42 -7.13 16.37
N SER A 107 -10.57 -7.91 15.68
CA SER A 107 -9.62 -8.82 16.35
C SER A 107 -8.55 -8.07 17.15
N THR A 108 -8.20 -6.85 16.74
CA THR A 108 -7.20 -6.00 17.41
C THR A 108 -7.77 -5.11 18.52
N ARG A 109 -9.06 -5.22 18.86
CA ARG A 109 -9.67 -4.55 20.03
C ARG A 109 -9.53 -5.36 21.34
N ALA A 110 -9.16 -6.64 21.24
CA ALA A 110 -8.79 -7.44 22.40
C ALA A 110 -7.44 -6.96 22.96
N LYS A 111 -7.26 -6.99 24.29
CA LYS A 111 -5.99 -6.58 24.93
C LYS A 111 -4.90 -7.67 24.89
N ALA A 112 -5.21 -8.89 24.48
CA ALA A 112 -4.30 -10.04 24.47
C ALA A 112 -4.79 -11.14 23.50
N GLY A 113 -3.92 -12.11 23.22
CA GLY A 113 -4.20 -13.29 22.39
C GLY A 113 -3.49 -13.26 21.04
N ALA A 114 -3.50 -14.41 20.34
CA ALA A 114 -2.71 -14.68 19.13
C ALA A 114 -2.74 -13.61 18.01
N ALA A 115 -3.84 -12.85 17.87
CA ALA A 115 -3.90 -11.75 16.89
C ALA A 115 -3.04 -10.54 17.31
N ILE A 116 -2.97 -10.24 18.61
CA ILE A 116 -2.13 -9.18 19.19
C ILE A 116 -0.66 -9.62 19.21
N GLU A 117 -0.39 -10.85 19.63
CA GLU A 117 0.95 -11.47 19.55
C GLU A 117 1.51 -11.41 18.11
N SER A 118 0.69 -11.78 17.12
CA SER A 118 1.09 -11.72 15.71
C SER A 118 1.28 -10.28 15.20
N LEU A 119 0.63 -9.26 15.79
CA LEU A 119 0.92 -7.85 15.50
C LEU A 119 2.27 -7.40 16.09
N HIS A 120 2.63 -7.87 17.29
CA HIS A 120 3.95 -7.61 17.86
C HIS A 120 5.05 -8.22 17.00
N GLU A 121 4.89 -9.47 16.54
CA GLU A 121 5.80 -10.10 15.57
C GLU A 121 5.93 -9.31 14.26
N ILE A 122 4.83 -8.77 13.71
CA ILE A 122 4.85 -7.95 12.49
C ILE A 122 5.62 -6.64 12.73
N ARG A 123 5.45 -6.02 13.90
CA ARG A 123 6.16 -4.78 14.29
C ARG A 123 7.66 -5.04 14.43
N GLU A 124 8.05 -6.03 15.22
CA GLU A 124 9.46 -6.38 15.45
C GLU A 124 10.14 -6.86 14.16
N GLY A 125 9.40 -7.64 13.35
CA GLY A 125 9.82 -8.03 12.01
C GLY A 125 10.08 -6.84 11.08
N ALA A 126 9.37 -5.72 11.22
CA ALA A 126 9.60 -4.53 10.40
C ALA A 126 10.91 -3.81 10.77
N ASP A 127 11.21 -3.60 12.07
CA ASP A 127 12.50 -3.04 12.49
C ASP A 127 13.67 -3.96 12.06
N LEU A 128 13.48 -5.29 12.11
CA LEU A 128 14.48 -6.27 11.63
C LEU A 128 14.62 -6.29 10.10
N MET A 129 13.53 -6.16 9.32
CA MET A 129 13.58 -5.99 7.85
C MET A 129 14.38 -4.74 7.47
N ARG A 130 14.15 -3.62 8.14
CA ARG A 130 14.90 -2.38 7.94
C ARG A 130 16.40 -2.59 8.20
N ALA A 131 16.77 -3.21 9.31
CA ALA A 131 18.17 -3.49 9.63
C ALA A 131 18.82 -4.42 8.59
N THR A 132 18.06 -5.42 8.12
CA THR A 132 18.48 -6.39 7.10
C THR A 132 18.73 -5.73 5.74
N LEU A 133 17.84 -4.83 5.31
CA LEU A 133 18.00 -4.04 4.08
C LEU A 133 19.20 -3.09 4.16
N LYS A 134 19.36 -2.34 5.27
CA LYS A 134 20.55 -1.47 5.46
C LYS A 134 21.86 -2.24 5.61
N ALA A 135 21.82 -3.57 5.76
CA ALA A 135 22.98 -4.46 5.77
C ALA A 135 23.19 -5.22 4.44
N GLY A 136 22.41 -4.92 3.39
CA GLY A 136 22.54 -5.53 2.06
C GLY A 136 22.10 -7.00 1.94
N ASN A 137 21.49 -7.59 2.98
CA ASN A 137 21.19 -9.02 3.00
C ASN A 137 19.78 -9.31 2.46
N LEU A 138 19.64 -9.29 1.13
CA LEU A 138 18.36 -9.38 0.45
C LEU A 138 17.65 -10.74 0.64
N ASP A 139 18.39 -11.85 0.62
CA ASP A 139 17.79 -13.19 0.86
C ASP A 139 17.18 -13.29 2.27
N ARG A 140 17.84 -12.72 3.28
CA ARG A 140 17.26 -12.62 4.63
C ARG A 140 16.04 -11.70 4.67
N PHE A 141 15.99 -10.64 3.85
CA PHE A 141 14.77 -9.86 3.70
C PHE A 141 13.63 -10.71 3.10
N GLY A 142 13.92 -11.57 2.12
CA GLY A 142 12.99 -12.57 1.59
C GLY A 142 12.45 -13.54 2.66
N GLU A 143 13.32 -14.11 3.49
CA GLU A 143 12.91 -14.96 4.63
C GLU A 143 12.04 -14.20 5.64
N LEU A 144 12.38 -12.95 5.94
CA LEU A 144 11.59 -12.11 6.85
C LEU A 144 10.23 -11.76 6.23
N LEU A 145 10.15 -11.58 4.91
CA LEU A 145 8.92 -11.33 4.18
C LEU A 145 7.94 -12.51 4.32
N HIS A 146 8.45 -13.75 4.27
CA HIS A 146 7.67 -14.95 4.60
C HIS A 146 7.18 -14.95 6.05
N LYS A 147 8.07 -14.72 7.04
CA LYS A 147 7.69 -14.70 8.46
C LYS A 147 6.62 -13.65 8.76
N GLY A 148 6.76 -12.46 8.19
CA GLY A 148 5.78 -11.39 8.27
C GLY A 148 4.45 -11.72 7.59
N TRP A 149 4.43 -12.57 6.56
CA TRP A 149 3.20 -13.08 5.95
C TRP A 149 2.51 -14.16 6.80
N GLU A 150 3.26 -15.10 7.38
CA GLU A 150 2.69 -16.08 8.30
C GLU A 150 2.10 -15.42 9.55
N ALA A 151 2.80 -14.44 10.13
CA ALA A 151 2.24 -13.60 11.20
C ALA A 151 1.00 -12.84 10.73
N LYS A 152 1.02 -12.23 9.54
CA LYS A 152 -0.15 -11.53 8.98
C LYS A 152 -1.35 -12.48 8.81
N LYS A 153 -1.17 -13.71 8.31
CA LYS A 153 -2.25 -14.71 8.19
C LYS A 153 -2.92 -15.03 9.54
N ARG A 154 -2.19 -14.98 10.66
CA ARG A 154 -2.74 -15.24 12.01
C ARG A 154 -3.59 -14.10 12.58
N VAL A 155 -3.44 -12.85 12.11
CA VAL A 155 -4.22 -11.69 12.59
C VAL A 155 -5.72 -11.81 12.22
N SER A 156 -6.05 -12.43 11.09
CA SER A 156 -7.43 -12.78 10.70
C SER A 156 -7.45 -13.84 9.58
N LYS A 157 -8.32 -14.84 9.74
CA LYS A 157 -8.52 -15.94 8.78
C LYS A 157 -8.96 -15.50 7.37
N LYS A 158 -9.39 -14.25 7.17
CA LYS A 158 -9.78 -13.72 5.84
C LYS A 158 -8.66 -12.99 5.09
N ILE A 159 -7.44 -12.95 5.65
CA ILE A 159 -6.28 -12.32 5.03
C ILE A 159 -5.75 -13.14 3.84
N SER A 160 -5.84 -14.46 3.92
CA SER A 160 -5.59 -15.40 2.83
C SER A 160 -6.85 -16.23 2.53
N ASN A 161 -6.76 -17.11 1.55
CA ASN A 161 -7.73 -18.15 1.23
C ASN A 161 -7.03 -19.26 0.43
N THR A 162 -7.69 -20.40 0.23
CA THR A 162 -7.10 -21.59 -0.42
C THR A 162 -6.38 -21.27 -1.73
N ARG A 163 -6.97 -20.46 -2.63
CA ARG A 163 -6.35 -20.07 -3.90
C ARG A 163 -5.06 -19.25 -3.72
N ILE A 164 -5.02 -18.39 -2.70
CA ILE A 164 -3.82 -17.59 -2.38
C ILE A 164 -2.75 -18.48 -1.76
N ASP A 165 -3.12 -19.37 -0.84
CA ASP A 165 -2.18 -20.26 -0.18
C ASP A 165 -1.63 -21.32 -1.17
N GLU A 166 -2.46 -21.86 -2.07
CA GLU A 166 -2.03 -22.70 -3.20
C GLU A 166 -1.01 -22.01 -4.11
N MET A 167 -1.25 -20.74 -4.49
CA MET A 167 -0.30 -19.95 -5.28
C MET A 167 0.99 -19.67 -4.49
N TYR A 168 0.88 -19.37 -3.20
CA TYR A 168 2.02 -19.04 -2.35
C TYR A 168 2.94 -20.25 -2.13
N GLU A 169 2.41 -21.39 -1.74
CA GLU A 169 3.20 -22.61 -1.55
C GLU A 169 3.73 -23.17 -2.88
N ALA A 170 2.99 -23.02 -3.98
CA ALA A 170 3.50 -23.32 -5.31
C ALA A 170 4.72 -22.45 -5.66
N ALA A 171 4.67 -21.14 -5.42
CA ALA A 171 5.81 -20.25 -5.66
C ALA A 171 7.01 -20.55 -4.74
N ARG A 172 6.76 -20.91 -3.47
CA ARG A 172 7.81 -21.37 -2.55
C ARG A 172 8.48 -22.65 -3.04
N GLY A 173 7.71 -23.60 -3.55
CA GLY A 173 8.19 -24.87 -4.09
C GLY A 173 9.13 -24.72 -5.29
N GLU A 174 8.90 -23.71 -6.14
CA GLU A 174 9.77 -23.37 -7.28
C GLU A 174 10.95 -22.45 -6.90
N GLY A 175 11.09 -22.02 -5.64
CA GLY A 175 12.25 -21.29 -5.12
C GLY A 175 12.04 -19.85 -4.64
N ALA A 176 10.80 -19.36 -4.48
CA ALA A 176 10.56 -18.07 -3.83
C ALA A 176 10.84 -18.15 -2.31
N LEU A 177 11.77 -17.34 -1.78
CA LEU A 177 12.11 -17.36 -0.34
C LEU A 177 10.99 -16.80 0.54
N GLY A 178 10.13 -15.94 -0.01
CA GLY A 178 8.99 -15.39 0.70
C GLY A 178 8.12 -14.46 -0.14
N GLY A 179 7.15 -13.80 0.50
CA GLY A 179 6.17 -12.96 -0.17
C GLY A 179 4.93 -12.72 0.69
N LYS A 180 3.99 -11.92 0.19
CA LYS A 180 2.75 -11.52 0.89
C LYS A 180 1.68 -11.01 -0.07
N ILE A 181 0.41 -11.11 0.33
CA ILE A 181 -0.64 -10.29 -0.29
C ILE A 181 -0.51 -8.82 0.16
N THR A 182 -0.52 -7.94 -0.84
CA THR A 182 -0.51 -6.48 -0.70
C THR A 182 -1.86 -5.93 -0.23
N GLY A 183 -1.86 -4.80 0.48
CA GLY A 183 -3.08 -4.23 1.09
C GLY A 183 -3.70 -5.13 2.15
N ALA A 184 -5.04 -5.09 2.30
CA ALA A 184 -5.76 -5.74 3.40
C ALA A 184 -5.63 -7.29 3.42
N GLY A 185 -5.81 -7.95 2.27
CA GLY A 185 -5.86 -9.40 2.13
C GLY A 185 -6.95 -9.87 1.14
N GLY A 186 -7.10 -11.19 1.00
CA GLY A 186 -8.21 -11.85 0.30
C GLY A 186 -8.18 -11.78 -1.23
N GLY A 187 -7.18 -11.15 -1.84
CA GLY A 187 -6.97 -11.09 -3.29
C GLY A 187 -6.09 -9.89 -3.68
N GLY A 188 -6.11 -9.49 -4.95
CA GLY A 188 -5.33 -8.35 -5.45
C GLY A 188 -3.98 -8.79 -6.00
N PHE A 189 -2.89 -8.22 -5.48
CA PHE A 189 -1.53 -8.57 -5.88
C PHE A 189 -0.80 -9.33 -4.78
N LEU A 190 -0.22 -10.47 -5.16
CA LEU A 190 0.79 -11.22 -4.43
C LEU A 190 2.17 -10.67 -4.83
N LEU A 191 2.90 -10.12 -3.87
CA LEU A 191 4.31 -9.75 -4.03
C LEU A 191 5.16 -10.92 -3.51
N LEU A 192 6.13 -11.36 -4.29
CA LEU A 192 7.09 -12.40 -3.92
C LEU A 192 8.52 -11.85 -3.93
N TYR A 193 9.39 -12.43 -3.11
CA TYR A 193 10.83 -12.35 -3.25
C TYR A 193 11.33 -13.70 -3.78
N CYS A 194 12.06 -13.67 -4.90
CA CYS A 194 12.53 -14.85 -5.61
C CYS A 194 13.89 -14.54 -6.28
N PRO A 195 14.99 -15.21 -5.85
CA PRO A 195 16.28 -15.11 -6.51
C PRO A 195 16.18 -15.39 -8.02
N GLN A 196 16.86 -14.59 -8.84
CA GLN A 196 16.71 -14.58 -10.30
C GLN A 196 16.70 -15.97 -10.97
N PRO A 197 17.54 -16.96 -10.59
CA PRO A 197 17.53 -18.29 -11.21
C PRO A 197 16.22 -19.08 -11.05
N ALA A 198 15.43 -18.82 -10.00
CA ALA A 198 14.17 -19.49 -9.71
C ALA A 198 12.96 -18.82 -10.40
N GLN A 199 13.09 -17.55 -10.81
CA GLN A 199 11.98 -16.78 -11.36
C GLN A 199 11.29 -17.41 -12.57
N PRO A 200 11.99 -18.02 -13.56
CA PRO A 200 11.32 -18.63 -14.71
C PRO A 200 10.34 -19.74 -14.30
N ALA A 201 10.74 -20.58 -13.33
CA ALA A 201 9.88 -21.63 -12.79
C ALA A 201 8.67 -21.05 -12.05
N VAL A 202 8.89 -20.04 -11.19
CA VAL A 202 7.81 -19.32 -10.48
C VAL A 202 6.81 -18.67 -11.46
N ARG A 203 7.27 -17.98 -12.51
CA ARG A 203 6.40 -17.38 -13.55
C ARG A 203 5.56 -18.45 -14.24
N THR A 204 6.18 -19.54 -14.70
CA THR A 204 5.48 -20.66 -15.35
C THR A 204 4.44 -21.31 -14.42
N ARG A 205 4.82 -21.57 -13.17
CA ARG A 205 3.95 -22.23 -12.17
C ARG A 205 2.75 -21.38 -11.80
N LEU A 206 2.93 -20.07 -11.61
CA LEU A 206 1.84 -19.15 -11.26
C LEU A 206 0.93 -18.82 -12.43
N ALA A 207 1.47 -18.74 -13.65
CA ALA A 207 0.65 -18.63 -14.86
C ALA A 207 -0.29 -19.84 -15.03
N ALA A 208 0.20 -21.06 -14.75
CA ALA A 208 -0.63 -22.27 -14.77
C ALA A 208 -1.76 -22.27 -13.71
N LEU A 209 -1.62 -21.53 -12.61
CA LEU A 209 -2.68 -21.31 -11.60
C LEU A 209 -3.60 -20.12 -11.94
N GLY A 210 -3.39 -19.49 -13.09
CA GLY A 210 -4.17 -18.33 -13.55
C GLY A 210 -3.92 -17.06 -12.75
N ALA A 211 -2.71 -16.90 -12.19
CA ALA A 211 -2.21 -15.58 -11.81
C ALA A 211 -1.62 -14.89 -13.05
N ARG A 212 -1.68 -13.56 -13.10
CA ARG A 212 -1.03 -12.77 -14.16
C ARG A 212 0.21 -12.10 -13.60
N ASP A 213 1.33 -12.30 -14.29
CA ASP A 213 2.58 -11.56 -14.05
C ASP A 213 2.36 -10.05 -14.28
N MET A 214 3.11 -9.21 -13.59
CA MET A 214 2.97 -7.75 -13.59
C MET A 214 4.35 -7.10 -13.42
N ASP A 215 4.81 -6.38 -14.43
CA ASP A 215 5.98 -5.51 -14.31
C ASP A 215 5.67 -4.34 -13.36
N PHE A 216 6.66 -3.94 -12.56
CA PHE A 216 6.59 -2.80 -11.66
C PHE A 216 8.00 -2.25 -11.36
N GLU A 217 8.07 -0.99 -10.96
CA GLU A 217 9.27 -0.29 -10.51
C GLU A 217 8.94 0.50 -9.23
N PHE A 218 9.95 0.87 -8.45
CA PHE A 218 9.79 1.72 -7.27
C PHE A 218 9.67 3.21 -7.65
N ASP A 219 8.48 3.80 -7.48
CA ASP A 219 8.33 5.27 -7.50
C ASP A 219 8.97 5.89 -6.25
N PHE A 220 9.87 6.85 -6.45
CA PHE A 220 10.53 7.64 -5.39
C PHE A 220 9.96 9.06 -5.22
N GLN A 221 9.01 9.50 -6.06
CA GLN A 221 8.55 10.88 -6.10
C GLN A 221 7.29 11.11 -5.24
N GLY A 222 6.34 10.18 -5.27
CA GLY A 222 5.05 10.31 -4.61
C GLY A 222 4.13 11.33 -5.28
N ALA A 223 3.13 11.82 -4.55
CA ALA A 223 2.05 12.65 -5.09
C ALA A 223 2.50 14.02 -5.63
N GLN A 224 2.75 14.08 -6.93
CA GLN A 224 2.98 15.30 -7.69
C GLN A 224 1.71 15.84 -8.36
N VAL A 225 1.78 17.10 -8.80
CA VAL A 225 0.89 17.63 -9.84
C VAL A 225 1.78 17.91 -11.05
N VAL A 226 1.57 17.19 -12.14
CA VAL A 226 2.12 17.56 -13.45
C VAL A 226 1.18 18.61 -14.03
N VAL A 227 1.70 19.79 -14.31
CA VAL A 227 1.00 20.81 -15.09
C VAL A 227 1.48 20.64 -16.53
N ASP A 228 0.68 19.93 -17.32
CA ASP A 228 0.76 19.94 -18.78
C ASP A 228 -0.24 21.00 -19.26
N ASP A 229 0.28 22.15 -19.68
CA ASP A 229 -0.54 23.31 -20.06
C ASP A 229 -0.20 23.77 -21.48
N PRO A 230 -1.02 23.37 -22.47
CA PRO A 230 -0.98 23.86 -23.83
C PRO A 230 -2.09 24.90 -24.15
N PHE A 231 -2.74 25.53 -23.15
CA PHE A 231 -3.55 26.78 -23.25
C PHE A 231 -4.07 27.18 -21.84
N ILE A 232 -3.46 28.04 -21.00
CA ILE A 232 -2.36 29.05 -21.05
C ILE A 232 -1.61 29.23 -22.38
N ASP A 233 -0.84 28.25 -22.85
CA ASP A 233 -0.18 28.27 -24.18
C ASP A 233 -1.12 28.14 -25.42
N ALA A 234 -2.22 28.93 -25.39
CA ALA A 234 -3.19 29.38 -26.46
C ALA A 234 -5.79 28.13 -27.35
N ASP A 235 -6.88 27.70 -26.62
CA ASP A 235 -8.29 28.03 -27.00
C ASP A 235 -8.84 29.12 -26.08
N GLU A 236 -9.15 30.28 -26.66
CA GLU A 236 -9.66 31.48 -25.97
C GLU A 236 -11.03 31.26 -25.29
N ARG A 237 -11.68 30.11 -25.53
CA ARG A 237 -12.95 29.69 -24.92
C ARG A 237 -12.75 28.78 -23.69
N GLY A 238 -11.51 28.46 -23.32
CA GLY A 238 -11.18 27.82 -22.05
C GLY A 238 -11.62 28.68 -20.86
N GLY A 239 -12.76 28.34 -20.25
CA GLY A 239 -13.44 29.22 -19.30
C GLY A 239 -12.61 29.57 -18.05
N MET A 240 -12.06 30.79 -17.99
CA MET A 240 -11.20 31.27 -16.89
C MET A 240 -11.92 31.48 -15.54
N LYS A 241 -13.12 30.95 -15.33
CA LYS A 241 -13.86 31.13 -14.06
C LYS A 241 -14.83 29.98 -13.76
N TRP A 242 -14.35 29.01 -12.98
CA TRP A 242 -15.16 27.92 -12.44
C TRP A 242 -15.68 28.27 -11.05
N THR A 243 -16.94 28.68 -10.96
CA THR A 243 -17.61 28.91 -9.68
C THR A 243 -18.09 27.57 -9.12
N PHE A 244 -17.45 27.07 -8.06
CA PHE A 244 -17.93 25.88 -7.36
C PHE A 244 -19.05 26.28 -6.39
N GLU A 245 -20.31 26.02 -6.76
CA GLU A 245 -21.44 26.15 -5.85
C GLU A 245 -21.56 24.91 -4.95
N PRO A 246 -21.36 25.02 -3.62
CA PRO A 246 -21.67 23.93 -2.72
C PRO A 246 -23.19 23.75 -2.66
N ILE A 247 -23.69 22.51 -2.77
CA ILE A 247 -25.11 22.24 -2.56
C ILE A 247 -25.43 22.47 -1.08
N ALA A 248 -25.88 23.68 -0.75
CA ALA A 248 -26.41 24.02 0.56
C ALA A 248 -27.70 23.22 0.82
N ALA A 249 -27.86 22.73 2.06
CA ALA A 249 -28.93 21.80 2.39
C ALA A 249 -30.30 22.49 2.42
N ALA A 250 -31.11 22.29 1.37
CA ALA A 250 -32.48 22.81 1.30
C ALA A 250 -33.44 21.97 0.41
N VAL A 251 -33.44 20.64 0.53
CA VAL A 251 -34.56 19.82 0.01
C VAL A 251 -35.68 19.79 1.05
N ASN A 252 -36.52 20.83 1.04
CA ASN A 252 -37.76 20.83 1.81
C ASN A 252 -38.74 19.80 1.20
N PHE A 253 -38.90 18.67 1.86
CA PHE A 253 -40.03 17.77 1.58
C PHE A 253 -41.32 18.40 2.13
N SER A 254 -42.18 18.89 1.24
CA SER A 254 -43.44 19.53 1.62
C SER A 254 -44.62 19.14 0.73
N ARG A 255 -44.99 17.85 0.73
CA ARG A 255 -46.31 17.36 1.17
C ARG A 255 -46.39 15.84 1.15
#